data_AF-A0A8X6I2W7-F1
#
_entry.id   AF-A0A8X6I2W7-F1
#
_cell.length_a   1.000
_cell.length_b   1.000
_cell.length_c   1.000
_cell.angle_alpha   90.00
_cell.angle_beta   90.00
_cell.angle_gamma   90.00
#
_symmetry.space_group_name_H-M   'P 1'
#
loop_
_entity.id
_entity.type
_entity.pdbx_description
1 polymer ?
#
loop_
_entity_poly.entity_id
_entity_poly.type
_entity_poly.pdbx_seq_one_letter_code
_entity_poly.pdbx_strand_id
1 'polypeptide(L)'
;MEPPQVHRVSPKLPPFWADKPAVWFAQAESQFVLAHITLDAMKFHYIVANLESRYAAEVDDIIPNPPTTGMYKKLKKQLINRLSLCEEQ
;
A
#
# COMPACT_ATOMS: atom_id res chain seq x y z
N MET A 1 37.73 -3.03 4.91
CA MET A 1 36.54 -3.88 4.72
C MET A 1 35.40 -2.95 4.39
N GLU A 2 35.07 -2.83 3.10
CA GLU A 2 33.96 -1.98 2.64
C GLU A 2 32.64 -2.64 3.05
N PRO A 3 31.65 -1.89 3.54
CA PRO A 3 30.35 -2.45 3.88
C PRO A 3 29.71 -3.01 2.59
N PRO A 4 29.01 -4.17 2.66
CA PRO A 4 28.31 -4.70 1.51
C PRO A 4 27.34 -3.63 0.99
N GLN A 5 27.48 -3.26 -0.29
CA GLN A 5 26.56 -2.37 -0.97
C GLN A 5 25.20 -3.07 -1.06
N VAL A 6 24.34 -2.83 -0.07
CA VAL A 6 22.92 -3.19 -0.14
C VAL A 6 22.31 -2.34 -1.26
N HIS A 7 22.21 -2.91 -2.45
CA HIS A 7 21.34 -2.38 -3.49
C HIS A 7 19.91 -2.49 -2.98
N ARG A 8 19.41 -1.39 -2.41
CA ARG A 8 18.02 -1.29 -1.98
C ARG A 8 17.15 -1.37 -3.23
N VAL A 9 16.61 -2.55 -3.50
CA VAL A 9 15.62 -2.74 -4.56
C VAL A 9 14.34 -2.03 -4.13
N SER A 10 13.93 -1.00 -4.87
CA SER A 10 12.61 -0.42 -4.69
C SER A 10 11.56 -1.44 -5.17
N PRO A 11 10.52 -1.73 -4.39
CA PRO A 11 9.45 -2.61 -4.81
C PRO A 11 8.78 -2.03 -6.05
N LYS A 12 8.68 -2.83 -7.11
CA LYS A 12 7.98 -2.44 -8.33
C LYS A 12 6.52 -2.84 -8.18
N LEU A 13 5.72 -1.94 -7.64
CA LEU A 13 4.29 -2.17 -7.48
C LEU A 13 3.59 -2.04 -8.85
N PRO A 14 2.66 -2.94 -9.19
CA PRO A 14 1.83 -2.77 -10.38
C PRO A 14 0.82 -1.63 -10.17
N PRO A 15 0.20 -1.11 -11.25
CA PRO A 15 -0.92 -0.18 -11.13
C PRO A 15 -2.01 -0.72 -10.20
N PHE A 16 -2.66 0.16 -9.45
CA PHE A 16 -3.69 -0.24 -8.49
C PHE A 16 -4.94 -0.83 -9.17
N TRP A 17 -5.45 -1.94 -8.66
CA TRP A 17 -6.65 -2.61 -9.20
C TRP A 17 -7.85 -2.40 -8.28
N ALA A 18 -8.78 -1.53 -8.70
CA ALA A 18 -9.97 -1.23 -7.91
C ALA A 18 -11.06 -2.32 -7.97
N ASP A 19 -11.12 -3.11 -9.05
CA ASP A 19 -11.99 -4.30 -9.20
C ASP A 19 -11.61 -5.43 -8.24
N LYS A 20 -10.30 -5.57 -7.95
CA LYS A 20 -9.76 -6.63 -7.07
C LYS A 20 -8.70 -6.09 -6.11
N PRO A 21 -9.08 -5.19 -5.19
CA PRO A 21 -8.13 -4.53 -4.31
C PRO A 21 -7.45 -5.55 -3.39
N ALA A 22 -8.18 -6.57 -2.92
CA ALA A 22 -7.63 -7.61 -2.06
C ALA A 22 -6.51 -8.43 -2.75
N VAL A 23 -6.68 -8.76 -4.03
CA VAL A 23 -5.67 -9.50 -4.82
C VAL A 23 -4.45 -8.61 -5.09
N TRP A 24 -4.69 -7.36 -5.46
CA TRP A 24 -3.60 -6.40 -5.69
C TRP A 24 -2.75 -6.20 -4.42
N PHE A 25 -3.38 -6.07 -3.25
CA PHE A 25 -2.65 -5.95 -1.99
C PHE A 25 -1.80 -7.20 -1.68
N ALA A 26 -2.30 -8.40 -1.98
CA ALA A 26 -1.51 -9.63 -1.81
C ALA A 26 -0.26 -9.65 -2.70
N GLN A 27 -0.36 -9.09 -3.92
CA GLN A 27 0.78 -8.96 -4.82
C GLN A 27 1.76 -7.88 -4.34
N ALA A 28 1.26 -6.73 -3.85
CA ALA A 28 2.09 -5.69 -3.25
C ALA A 28 2.85 -6.21 -2.02
N GLU A 29 2.20 -7.00 -1.16
CA GLU A 29 2.81 -7.63 0.00
C GLU A 29 3.96 -8.57 -0.39
N SER A 30 3.79 -9.32 -1.48
CA SER A 30 4.84 -10.16 -2.03
C SER A 30 6.06 -9.33 -2.47
N GLN A 31 5.85 -8.17 -3.11
CA GLN A 31 6.93 -7.24 -3.47
C GLN A 31 7.64 -6.66 -2.24
N PHE A 32 6.89 -6.33 -1.18
CA PHE A 32 7.48 -5.87 0.08
C PHE A 32 8.36 -6.93 0.73
N VAL A 33 7.95 -8.21 0.70
CA VAL A 33 8.76 -9.33 1.20
C VAL A 33 10.05 -9.45 0.40
N LEU A 34 9.97 -9.43 -0.94
CA LEU A 34 11.14 -9.51 -1.81
C LEU A 34 12.11 -8.32 -1.64
N ALA A 35 11.59 -7.14 -1.33
CA ALA A 35 12.38 -5.93 -1.07
C ALA A 35 12.80 -5.79 0.41
N HIS A 36 12.54 -6.79 1.26
CA HIS A 36 12.81 -6.75 2.70
C HIS A 36 12.19 -5.56 3.44
N ILE A 37 11.02 -5.09 2.97
CA ILE A 37 10.27 -4.00 3.60
C ILE A 37 9.40 -4.58 4.70
N THR A 38 9.84 -4.38 5.94
CA THR A 38 9.15 -4.86 7.14
C THR A 38 8.39 -3.75 7.86
N LEU A 39 8.85 -2.50 7.75
CA LEU A 39 8.26 -1.34 8.42
C LEU A 39 6.86 -1.02 7.86
N ASP A 40 5.89 -0.96 8.77
CA ASP A 40 4.49 -0.65 8.45
C ASP A 40 4.35 0.72 7.77
N ALA A 41 5.05 1.74 8.28
CA ALA A 41 5.09 3.07 7.67
C ALA A 41 5.64 3.06 6.24
N MET A 42 6.69 2.28 5.96
CA MET A 42 7.24 2.17 4.61
C MET A 42 6.22 1.55 3.66
N LYS A 43 5.55 0.46 4.07
CA LYS A 43 4.48 -0.16 3.28
C LYS A 43 3.37 0.86 3.00
N PHE A 44 2.92 1.58 4.03
CA PHE A 44 1.91 2.63 3.89
C PHE A 44 2.32 3.66 2.83
N HIS A 45 3.52 4.22 2.90
CA HIS A 45 3.99 5.22 1.92
C HIS A 45 4.10 4.66 0.50
N TYR A 46 4.56 3.41 0.34
CA TYR A 46 4.59 2.77 -0.98
C TYR A 46 3.20 2.60 -1.59
N ILE A 47 2.21 2.20 -0.78
CA ILE A 47 0.83 2.09 -1.26
C ILE A 47 0.31 3.47 -1.65
N VAL A 48 0.43 4.48 -0.78
CA VAL A 48 -0.04 5.85 -1.04
C VAL A 48 0.57 6.42 -2.33
N ALA A 49 1.88 6.23 -2.54
CA ALA A 49 2.56 6.68 -3.75
C ALA A 49 2.08 5.99 -5.04
N ASN A 50 1.41 4.83 -4.90
CA ASN A 50 0.93 4.02 -6.01
C ASN A 50 -0.59 4.14 -6.24
N LEU A 51 -1.29 4.94 -5.44
CA LEU A 51 -2.71 5.22 -5.61
C LEU A 51 -2.91 6.38 -6.59
N GLU A 52 -3.87 6.22 -7.49
CA GLU A 52 -4.40 7.33 -8.28
C GLU A 52 -5.25 8.27 -7.41
N SER A 53 -5.37 9.54 -7.81
CA SER A 53 -6.06 10.59 -7.05
C SER A 53 -7.47 10.20 -6.62
N ARG A 54 -8.22 9.51 -7.50
CA ARG A 54 -9.57 9.02 -7.21
C ARG A 54 -9.63 8.02 -6.05
N TYR A 55 -8.63 7.16 -5.91
CA TYR A 55 -8.59 6.16 -4.83
C TYR A 55 -7.97 6.72 -3.56
N ALA A 56 -7.06 7.69 -3.68
CA ALA A 56 -6.57 8.44 -2.54
C ALA A 56 -7.70 9.25 -1.87
N ALA A 57 -8.65 9.77 -2.66
CA ALA A 57 -9.83 10.48 -2.15
C ALA A 57 -10.74 9.58 -1.28
N GLU A 58 -10.83 8.28 -1.57
CA GLU A 58 -11.60 7.32 -0.76
C GLU A 58 -11.05 7.12 0.66
N VAL A 59 -9.81 7.54 0.91
CA VAL A 59 -9.09 7.42 2.19
C VAL A 59 -8.43 8.73 2.60
N ASP A 60 -9.03 9.85 2.19
CA ASP A 60 -8.66 11.21 2.57
C ASP A 60 -8.63 11.41 4.10
N ASP A 61 -9.40 10.64 4.87
CA ASP A 61 -9.34 10.70 6.33
C ASP A 61 -8.08 10.05 6.92
N ILE A 62 -7.42 9.16 6.18
CA ILE A 62 -6.31 8.32 6.65
C ILE A 62 -4.96 8.86 6.19
N ILE A 63 -4.86 9.30 4.93
CA ILE A 63 -3.58 9.73 4.33
C ILE A 63 -2.94 10.92 5.07
N PRO A 64 -3.65 12.04 5.35
CA PRO A 64 -3.10 13.18 6.06
C PRO A 64 -2.97 12.94 7.56
N ASN A 65 -3.79 12.04 8.12
CA ASN A 65 -3.84 11.74 9.56
C ASN A 65 -3.65 10.23 9.82
N PRO A 66 -2.47 9.67 9.49
CA PRO A 66 -2.29 8.23 9.64
C PRO A 66 -2.18 7.85 11.12
N PRO A 67 -2.68 6.66 11.51
CA PRO A 67 -2.60 6.20 12.90
C PRO A 67 -1.16 5.93 13.33
N THR A 68 -0.85 6.03 14.61
CA THR A 68 0.50 5.80 15.14
C THR A 68 0.99 4.36 14.95
N THR A 69 0.08 3.39 14.85
CA THR A 69 0.39 1.98 14.63
C THR A 69 -0.57 1.37 13.61
N GLY A 70 -0.08 0.42 12.81
CA GLY A 70 -0.90 -0.29 11.82
C GLY A 70 -1.46 0.62 10.72
N MET A 71 -0.69 1.62 10.29
CA MET A 71 -1.01 2.53 9.17
C MET A 71 -1.38 1.73 7.93
N TYR A 72 -0.51 0.79 7.53
CA TYR A 72 -0.75 -0.05 6.36
C TYR A 72 -1.98 -0.93 6.53
N LYS A 73 -2.15 -1.56 7.70
CA LYS A 73 -3.30 -2.43 7.98
C LYS A 73 -4.62 -1.67 7.92
N LYS A 74 -4.67 -0.45 8.48
CA LYS A 74 -5.85 0.41 8.46
C LYS A 74 -6.17 0.85 7.03
N LEU A 75 -5.16 1.33 6.30
CA LEU A 75 -5.28 1.75 4.90
C LEU A 75 -5.81 0.61 4.01
N LYS A 76 -5.18 -0.57 4.08
CA LYS A 76 -5.60 -1.77 3.34
C LYS A 76 -7.06 -2.13 3.62
N LYS A 77 -7.45 -2.16 4.90
CA LYS A 77 -8.82 -2.50 5.29
C LYS A 77 -9.84 -1.50 4.73
N GLN A 78 -9.54 -0.20 4.81
CA GLN A 78 -10.45 0.84 4.35
C GLN A 78 -10.55 0.87 2.83
N LEU A 79 -9.43 0.79 2.09
CA LEU A 79 -9.46 0.73 0.62
C LEU A 79 -10.25 -0.49 0.12
N ILE A 80 -10.01 -1.68 0.67
CA ILE A 80 -10.78 -2.87 0.27
C ILE A 80 -12.26 -2.69 0.58
N ASN A 81 -12.60 -2.18 1.77
CA ASN A 81 -14.00 -2.01 2.17
C ASN A 81 -14.73 -0.97 1.29
N ARG A 82 -14.15 0.21 1.08
CA ARG A 82 -14.74 1.30 0.29
C ARG A 82 -14.91 0.91 -1.17
N LEU A 83 -13.90 0.29 -1.76
CA LEU A 83 -13.94 -0.10 -3.17
C LEU A 83 -14.86 -1.28 -3.42
N SER A 84 -14.90 -2.28 -2.54
CA SER A 84 -15.87 -3.38 -2.65
C SER A 84 -17.32 -2.91 -2.45
N LEU A 85 -17.56 -1.84 -1.69
CA LEU A 85 -18.90 -1.24 -1.55
C LEU A 85 -19.28 -0.36 -2.75
N CYS A 86 -18.30 0.15 -3.50
CA CYS A 86 -18.53 0.98 -4.69
C CYS A 86 -18.93 0.16 -5.93
N GLU A 87 -18.69 -1.15 -5.95
CA GLU A 87 -19.07 -2.05 -7.06
C GLU A 87 -20.58 -2.41 -7.07
N GLU A 88 -21.35 -1.99 -6.07
CA GLU A 88 -22.79 -2.27 -5.96
C GLU A 88 -23.72 -1.06 -6.22
N GLN A 89 -23.25 0.00 -6.89
CA GLN A 89 -24.09 1.17 -7.25
C GLN A 89 -24.26 1.39 -8.75
#